data_AF-A0A7X7D8W9-F1
#
_entry.id   AF-A0A7X7D8W9-F1
#
_cell.length_a   1.000
_cell.length_b   1.000
_cell.length_c   1.000
_cell.angle_alpha   90.00
_cell.angle_beta   90.00
_cell.angle_gamma   90.00
#
_symmetry.space_group_name_H-M   'P 1'
#
loop_
_entity.id
_entity.type
_entity.pdbx_description
1 polymer ?
#
loop_
_entity_poly.entity_id
_entity_poly.type
_entity_poly.pdbx_seq_one_letter_code
_entity_poly.pdbx_strand_id
1 'polypeptide(L)'
;AWHAAGDPDQYPDAGDPWEPKKLYYTSWARARFLAMHQSFLDAGIESPFDQKWFDRPSTDHLITTKIDVTDFYSARSDALRAHATQIDPTSPFWFGLPDDVVARAYPWEDYQLAESRVPVDADGIEEDLFAGIRQEVR
;
A
#
# COMPACT_ATOMS: atom_id res chain seq x y z
N ALA A 1 -13.10 -5.08 -15.51
CA ALA A 1 -13.01 -3.62 -15.64
C ALA A 1 -11.77 -3.17 -16.41
N TRP A 2 -10.54 -3.47 -15.94
CA TRP A 2 -9.28 -3.03 -16.56
C TRP A 2 -9.18 -3.17 -18.10
N HIS A 3 -9.53 -4.35 -18.65
CA HIS A 3 -9.50 -4.58 -20.10
C HIS A 3 -10.62 -3.88 -20.87
N ALA A 4 -11.81 -3.74 -20.27
CA ALA A 4 -13.00 -3.24 -20.95
C ALA A 4 -13.14 -1.71 -20.90
N ALA A 5 -12.51 -1.03 -19.92
CA ALA A 5 -12.70 0.41 -19.70
C ALA A 5 -12.25 1.29 -20.88
N GLY A 6 -11.25 0.85 -21.64
CA GLY A 6 -10.76 1.53 -22.84
C GLY A 6 -11.42 1.09 -24.15
N ASP A 7 -12.36 0.14 -24.10
CA ASP A 7 -13.03 -0.41 -25.28
C ASP A 7 -14.34 0.38 -25.54
N PRO A 8 -14.43 1.11 -26.68
CA PRO A 8 -15.62 1.91 -27.00
C PRO A 8 -16.90 1.09 -27.20
N ASP A 9 -16.78 -0.22 -27.49
CA ASP A 9 -17.92 -1.08 -27.82
C ASP A 9 -18.52 -1.77 -26.58
N GLN A 10 -17.84 -1.79 -25.43
CA GLN A 10 -18.30 -2.52 -24.24
C GLN A 10 -19.39 -1.76 -23.46
N TYR A 11 -19.24 -0.44 -23.33
CA TYR A 11 -20.12 0.39 -22.50
C TYR A 11 -20.46 1.74 -23.16
N PRO A 12 -21.13 1.73 -24.33
CA PRO A 12 -21.37 2.94 -25.12
C PRO A 12 -22.23 3.98 -24.40
N ASP A 13 -23.08 3.56 -23.45
CA ASP A 13 -23.96 4.45 -22.68
C ASP A 13 -23.28 5.07 -21.44
N ALA A 14 -22.03 4.68 -21.12
CA ALA A 14 -21.31 5.12 -19.93
C ALA A 14 -20.45 6.39 -20.14
N GLY A 15 -20.52 6.99 -21.34
CA GLY A 15 -19.68 8.11 -21.77
C GLY A 15 -18.43 7.66 -22.52
N ASP A 16 -17.51 8.59 -22.73
CA ASP A 16 -16.28 8.32 -23.48
C ASP A 16 -15.42 7.26 -22.74
N PRO A 17 -14.84 6.28 -23.46
CA PRO A 17 -13.98 5.27 -22.84
C PRO A 17 -12.73 5.92 -22.25
N TRP A 18 -12.30 5.41 -21.10
CA TRP A 18 -11.07 5.84 -20.43
C TRP A 18 -10.18 4.63 -20.19
N GLU A 19 -8.95 4.68 -20.71
CA GLU A 19 -7.99 3.59 -20.57
C GLU A 19 -7.02 3.83 -19.40
N PRO A 20 -7.16 3.10 -18.28
CA PRO A 20 -6.21 3.23 -17.17
C PRO A 20 -4.83 2.74 -17.61
N LYS A 21 -3.76 3.43 -17.23
CA LYS A 21 -2.41 3.16 -17.76
C LYS A 21 -1.60 2.15 -16.96
N LYS A 22 -1.87 2.03 -15.65
CA LYS A 22 -1.19 1.08 -14.76
C LYS A 22 -2.18 0.48 -13.78
N LEU A 23 -2.04 -0.82 -13.49
CA LEU A 23 -2.85 -1.57 -12.54
C LEU A 23 -1.94 -2.12 -11.44
N TYR A 24 -2.30 -1.85 -10.19
CA TYR A 24 -1.56 -2.30 -9.03
C TYR A 24 -2.42 -3.11 -8.08
N TYR A 25 -1.81 -4.09 -7.40
CA TYR A 25 -2.38 -4.76 -6.25
C TYR A 25 -1.68 -4.27 -4.98
N THR A 26 -2.45 -3.97 -3.93
CA THR A 26 -1.91 -3.63 -2.61
C THR A 26 -1.28 -4.86 -1.98
N SER A 27 -0.10 -4.72 -1.39
CA SER A 27 0.60 -5.82 -0.70
C SER A 27 0.72 -5.55 0.79
N TRP A 28 0.69 -6.63 1.57
CA TRP A 28 0.90 -6.60 3.02
C TRP A 28 2.25 -7.24 3.30
N ALA A 29 3.32 -6.45 3.20
CA ALA A 29 4.68 -6.97 3.31
C ALA A 29 4.94 -7.63 4.66
N ARG A 30 5.53 -8.82 4.65
CA ARG A 30 6.03 -9.49 5.85
C ARG A 30 7.09 -8.63 6.54
N ALA A 31 7.97 -7.99 5.76
CA ALA A 31 8.96 -7.04 6.29
C ALA A 31 8.33 -5.94 7.16
N ARG A 32 7.15 -5.43 6.79
CA ARG A 32 6.40 -4.45 7.57
C ARG A 32 6.00 -4.98 8.93
N PHE A 33 5.41 -6.17 8.98
CA PHE A 33 5.00 -6.78 10.25
C PHE A 33 6.18 -7.13 11.15
N LEU A 34 7.31 -7.56 10.59
CA LEU A 34 8.52 -7.82 11.36
C LEU A 34 9.10 -6.53 11.98
N ALA A 35 9.17 -5.45 11.20
CA ALA A 35 9.64 -4.15 11.71
C ALA A 35 8.73 -3.60 12.81
N MET A 36 7.42 -3.73 12.62
CA MET A 36 6.42 -3.33 13.61
C MET A 36 6.51 -4.16 14.88
N HIS A 37 6.59 -5.49 14.76
CA HIS A 37 6.79 -6.40 15.88
C HIS A 37 8.03 -6.04 16.70
N GLN A 38 9.17 -5.81 16.04
CA GLN A 38 10.39 -5.39 16.72
C GLN A 38 10.20 -4.05 17.44
N SER A 39 9.50 -3.10 16.83
CA SER A 39 9.21 -1.79 17.45
C SER A 39 8.35 -1.90 18.72
N PHE A 40 7.42 -2.85 18.77
CA PHE A 40 6.68 -3.16 19.99
C PHE A 40 7.61 -3.70 21.09
N LEU A 41 8.46 -4.67 20.74
CA LEU A 41 9.41 -5.27 21.68
C LEU A 41 10.42 -4.26 22.23
N ASP A 42 10.96 -3.40 21.37
CA ASP A 42 11.91 -2.35 21.74
C ASP A 42 11.27 -1.31 22.69
N ALA A 43 9.96 -1.07 22.55
CA ALA A 43 9.20 -0.23 23.47
C ALA A 43 8.81 -0.94 24.79
N GLY A 44 9.12 -2.24 24.94
CA GLY A 44 8.72 -3.04 26.09
C GLY A 44 7.21 -3.32 26.15
N ILE A 45 6.53 -3.25 25.01
CA ILE A 45 5.09 -3.46 24.87
C ILE A 45 4.85 -4.82 24.21
N GLU A 46 3.79 -5.53 24.63
CA GLU A 46 3.39 -6.77 23.97
C GLU A 46 3.01 -6.51 22.50
N SER A 47 3.62 -7.24 21.58
CA SER A 47 3.31 -7.14 20.16
C SER A 47 2.00 -7.84 19.83
N PRO A 48 1.09 -7.22 19.04
CA PRO A 48 -0.11 -7.88 18.53
C PRO A 48 0.17 -8.89 17.39
N PHE A 49 1.39 -8.90 16.85
CA PHE A 49 1.84 -9.87 15.84
C PHE A 49 2.51 -11.07 16.52
N ASP A 50 1.89 -12.25 16.42
CA ASP A 50 2.38 -13.50 16.97
C ASP A 50 3.12 -14.35 15.91
N GLN A 51 3.64 -15.51 16.33
CA GLN A 51 4.35 -16.42 15.42
C GLN A 51 3.50 -16.83 14.19
N LYS A 52 2.17 -16.93 14.34
CA LYS A 52 1.29 -17.32 13.22
C LYS A 52 1.27 -16.29 12.10
N TRP A 53 1.47 -15.00 12.40
CA TRP A 53 1.68 -13.98 11.37
C TRP A 53 2.92 -14.28 10.54
N PHE A 54 3.99 -14.71 11.20
CA PHE A 54 5.28 -15.02 10.60
C PHE A 54 5.37 -16.44 10.03
N ASP A 55 4.35 -17.28 10.20
CA ASP A 55 4.32 -18.58 9.51
C ASP A 55 3.59 -18.48 8.16
N ARG A 56 2.92 -17.36 7.86
CA ARG A 56 2.25 -17.12 6.57
C ARG A 56 3.28 -17.00 5.44
N PRO A 57 2.97 -17.55 4.24
CA PRO A 57 3.80 -17.33 3.06
C PRO A 57 4.02 -15.85 2.78
N SER A 58 5.27 -15.47 2.54
CA SER A 58 5.61 -14.10 2.16
C SER A 58 5.32 -13.84 0.69
N THR A 59 4.71 -12.70 0.40
CA THR A 59 4.56 -12.16 -0.95
C THR A 59 5.51 -10.99 -1.22
N ASP A 60 6.52 -10.78 -0.36
CA ASP A 60 7.43 -9.63 -0.47
C ASP A 60 8.19 -9.62 -1.81
N HIS A 61 8.48 -10.80 -2.37
CA HIS A 61 9.14 -10.96 -3.67
C HIS A 61 8.27 -10.51 -4.87
N LEU A 62 6.97 -10.29 -4.67
CA LEU A 62 6.07 -9.74 -5.68
C LEU A 62 5.99 -8.21 -5.63
N ILE A 63 6.55 -7.58 -4.60
CA ILE A 63 6.55 -6.13 -4.44
C ILE A 63 7.48 -5.54 -5.48
N THR A 64 6.92 -4.67 -6.31
CA THR A 64 7.63 -3.96 -7.40
C THR A 64 7.57 -2.45 -7.23
N THR A 65 6.79 -1.96 -6.25
CA THR A 65 6.56 -0.53 -6.03
C THR A 65 6.44 -0.24 -4.54
N LYS A 66 7.12 0.81 -4.06
CA LYS A 66 7.11 1.27 -2.67
C LYS A 66 6.91 2.79 -2.64
N ILE A 67 5.86 3.26 -1.98
CA ILE A 67 5.57 4.69 -1.86
C ILE A 67 5.91 5.15 -0.45
N ASP A 68 6.78 6.15 -0.32
CA ASP A 68 7.07 6.76 0.98
C ASP A 68 5.82 7.49 1.46
N VAL A 69 5.34 7.10 2.65
CA VAL A 69 4.16 7.67 3.31
C VAL A 69 4.49 8.20 4.70
N THR A 70 5.77 8.42 5.02
CA THR A 70 6.24 8.88 6.34
C THR A 70 5.42 10.07 6.85
N ASP A 71 5.22 11.07 6.00
CA ASP A 71 4.53 12.32 6.34
C ASP A 71 3.00 12.19 6.45
N PHE A 72 2.44 11.02 6.13
CA PHE A 72 0.98 10.80 6.00
C PHE A 72 0.40 9.82 7.03
N TYR A 73 1.21 9.30 7.95
CA TYR A 73 0.73 8.33 8.96
C TYR A 73 -0.35 8.90 9.89
N SER A 74 -0.28 10.19 10.25
CA SER A 74 -1.32 10.82 11.07
C SER A 74 -2.67 10.83 10.37
N ALA A 75 -2.70 11.18 9.09
CA ALA A 75 -3.92 11.15 8.27
C ALA A 75 -4.49 9.72 8.15
N ARG A 76 -3.62 8.71 7.99
CA ARG A 76 -4.03 7.29 8.01
C ARG A 76 -4.68 6.93 9.35
N SER A 77 -4.04 7.24 10.47
CA SER A 77 -4.55 6.90 11.80
C SER A 77 -5.86 7.61 12.12
N ASP A 78 -6.02 8.88 11.72
CA ASP A 78 -7.28 9.62 11.89
C ASP A 78 -8.41 9.06 11.03
N ALA A 79 -8.11 8.66 9.79
CA ALA A 79 -9.08 7.97 8.95
C ALA A 79 -9.54 6.64 9.60
N LEU A 80 -8.61 5.83 10.11
CA LEU A 80 -8.95 4.56 10.81
C LEU A 80 -9.84 4.83 12.04
N ARG A 81 -9.53 5.86 12.84
CA ARG A 81 -10.35 6.25 14.01
C ARG A 81 -11.74 6.74 13.64
N ALA A 82 -11.90 7.42 12.51
CA ALA A 82 -13.20 7.87 12.03
C ALA A 82 -14.16 6.69 11.73
N HIS A 83 -13.62 5.51 11.42
CA HIS A 83 -14.37 4.27 11.21
C HIS A 83 -14.55 3.44 12.51
N ALA A 84 -14.80 4.10 13.64
CA ALA A 84 -14.87 3.48 14.98
C ALA A 84 -15.87 2.31 15.12
N THR A 85 -16.90 2.23 14.27
CA THR A 85 -17.84 1.09 14.30
C THR A 85 -17.24 -0.21 13.73
N GLN A 86 -16.17 -0.10 12.93
CA GLN A 86 -15.48 -1.21 12.27
C GLN A 86 -14.11 -1.48 12.88
N ILE A 87 -13.47 -0.43 13.40
CA ILE A 87 -12.12 -0.48 13.97
C ILE A 87 -12.21 -0.04 15.44
N ASP A 88 -11.81 -0.92 16.34
CA ASP A 88 -11.67 -0.58 17.76
C ASP A 88 -10.66 0.58 17.91
N PRO A 89 -11.08 1.76 18.42
CA PRO A 89 -10.20 2.91 18.64
C PRO A 89 -9.03 2.65 19.58
N THR A 90 -9.06 1.54 20.33
CA THR A 90 -8.01 1.10 21.26
C THR A 90 -7.21 -0.09 20.73
N SER A 91 -7.44 -0.51 19.49
CA SER A 91 -6.77 -1.67 18.87
C SER A 91 -5.24 -1.56 18.96
N PRO A 92 -4.55 -2.49 19.64
CA PRO A 92 -3.09 -2.51 19.68
C PRO A 92 -2.47 -2.70 18.28
N PHE A 93 -3.17 -3.42 17.40
CA PHE A 93 -2.74 -3.63 16.01
C PHE A 93 -2.61 -2.32 15.23
N TRP A 94 -3.58 -1.40 15.38
CA TRP A 94 -3.60 -0.14 14.63
C TRP A 94 -2.95 1.02 15.39
N PHE A 95 -3.12 1.07 16.71
CA PHE A 95 -2.83 2.25 17.55
C PHE A 95 -1.91 1.95 18.74
N GLY A 96 -1.34 0.74 18.83
CA GLY A 96 -0.46 0.34 19.93
C GLY A 96 0.91 1.01 19.93
N LEU A 97 1.33 1.58 18.78
CA LEU A 97 2.54 2.38 18.66
C LEU A 97 2.19 3.80 18.17
N PRO A 98 2.94 4.83 18.59
CA PRO A 98 2.82 6.17 18.03
C PRO A 98 3.10 6.20 16.52
N ASP A 99 2.38 7.06 15.79
CA ASP A 99 2.49 7.17 14.32
C ASP A 99 3.92 7.43 13.84
N ASP A 100 4.71 8.21 14.57
CA ASP A 100 6.12 8.49 14.23
C ASP A 100 7.02 7.26 14.41
N VAL A 101 6.70 6.38 15.37
CA VAL A 101 7.40 5.10 15.54
C VAL A 101 7.07 4.16 14.39
N VAL A 102 5.79 4.07 14.02
CA VAL A 102 5.32 3.25 12.89
C VAL A 102 5.97 3.71 11.59
N ALA A 103 5.97 5.02 11.34
CA ALA A 103 6.55 5.63 10.15
C ALA A 103 8.06 5.35 10.04
N ARG A 104 8.81 5.45 11.15
CA ARG A 104 10.25 5.11 11.16
C ARG A 104 10.52 3.63 10.96
N ALA A 105 9.66 2.76 11.51
CA ALA A 105 9.83 1.32 11.40
C ALA A 105 9.62 0.82 9.97
N TYR A 106 8.60 1.36 9.29
CA TYR A 106 8.30 1.01 7.90
C TYR A 106 7.62 2.17 7.17
N PRO A 107 8.39 3.03 6.48
CA PRO A 107 7.87 4.26 5.87
C PRO A 107 7.10 4.02 4.57
N TRP A 108 6.93 2.77 4.13
CA TRP A 108 6.43 2.43 2.81
C TRP A 108 4.99 1.90 2.83
N GLU A 109 4.20 2.26 1.80
CA GLU A 109 3.10 1.44 1.29
C GLU A 109 3.56 0.62 0.09
N ASP A 110 3.24 -0.67 0.08
CA ASP A 110 3.76 -1.63 -0.89
C ASP A 110 2.72 -2.03 -1.94
N TYR A 111 3.16 -2.09 -3.19
CA TYR A 111 2.33 -2.52 -4.31
C TYR A 111 3.05 -3.50 -5.23
N GLN A 112 2.24 -4.32 -5.89
CA GLN A 112 2.64 -5.11 -7.05
C GLN A 112 2.05 -4.45 -8.30
N LEU A 113 2.89 -4.01 -9.24
CA LEU A 113 2.47 -3.67 -10.59
C LEU A 113 2.00 -4.95 -11.29
N ALA A 114 0.69 -5.08 -11.48
CA ALA A 114 0.07 -6.26 -12.09
C ALA A 114 0.08 -6.16 -13.62
N GLU A 115 -0.24 -4.98 -14.16
CA GLU A 115 -0.22 -4.71 -15.60
C GLU A 115 0.16 -3.25 -15.86
N SER A 116 0.85 -3.00 -16.97
CA SER A 116 1.18 -1.65 -17.44
C SER A 116 0.96 -1.53 -18.95
N ARG A 117 0.37 -0.41 -19.36
CA ARG A 117 0.26 0.02 -20.76
C ARG A 117 1.31 1.07 -21.14
N VAL A 118 2.22 1.40 -20.22
CA VAL A 118 3.36 2.30 -20.42
C VAL A 118 4.67 1.57 -20.09
N PRO A 119 5.81 1.98 -20.68
CA PRO A 119 7.11 1.43 -20.29
C PRO A 119 7.36 1.61 -18.79
N VAL A 120 7.92 0.57 -18.16
CA VAL A 120 8.33 0.57 -16.77
C VAL A 120 9.76 0.07 -16.66
N ASP A 121 10.48 0.55 -15.66
CA ASP A 121 11.77 -0.02 -15.31
C ASP A 121 11.53 -1.40 -14.68
N ALA A 122 11.94 -2.46 -15.39
CA ALA A 122 11.72 -3.83 -14.95
C ALA A 122 12.71 -4.29 -13.87
N ASP A 123 13.82 -3.55 -13.70
CA ASP A 123 14.93 -3.95 -12.82
C ASP A 123 14.91 -3.19 -11.48
N GLY A 124 14.02 -2.20 -11.33
CA GLY A 124 13.93 -1.32 -10.16
C GLY A 124 12.67 -1.52 -9.31
N ILE A 125 12.72 -1.01 -8.08
CA ILE A 125 11.52 -0.74 -7.29
C ILE A 125 11.02 0.65 -7.69
N GLU A 126 9.78 0.72 -8.15
CA GLU A 126 9.16 1.99 -8.47
C GLU A 126 8.77 2.77 -7.21
N GLU A 127 9.08 4.06 -7.17
CA GLU A 127 8.79 4.94 -6.03
C GLU A 127 7.65 5.94 -6.33
N ASP A 128 7.05 5.83 -7.51
CA ASP A 128 6.06 6.78 -8.02
C ASP A 128 5.04 6.09 -8.94
N LEU A 129 3.79 6.00 -8.47
CA LEU A 129 2.69 5.37 -9.20
C LEU A 129 2.40 6.03 -10.57
N PHE A 130 2.85 7.27 -10.78
CA PHE A 130 2.64 8.03 -12.02
C PHE A 130 3.88 8.11 -12.91
N ALA A 131 4.96 7.41 -12.55
CA ALA A 131 6.13 7.29 -13.41
C ALA A 131 5.70 6.76 -14.80
N GLY A 132 6.12 7.47 -15.85
CA GLY A 132 5.75 7.18 -17.25
C GLY A 132 4.36 7.66 -17.71
N ILE A 133 3.55 8.27 -16.83
CA ILE A 133 2.18 8.75 -17.17
C ILE A 133 2.13 10.27 -17.34
N ARG A 134 2.87 11.03 -16.53
CA ARG A 134 2.82 12.50 -16.57
C ARG A 134 3.26 12.97 -17.96
N GLN A 135 2.36 13.66 -18.67
CA GLN A 135 2.73 14.34 -19.91
C GLN A 135 3.66 15.51 -19.56
N GLU A 136 4.71 15.72 -20.36
CA GLU A 136 5.35 17.04 -20.39
C GLU A 136 4.28 18.04 -20.79
N VAL A 137 3.91 18.94 -19.88
CA VAL A 137 3.08 20.09 -20.24
C VAL A 137 3.96 20.94 -21.15
N ARG A 138 3.68 20.88 -22.46
CA ARG A 138 4.32 21.72 -23.45
C ARG A 138 3.61 23.05 -23.59
#